data_AF-A0A7H8LZ98-F1
#
_entry.id   AF-A0A7H8LZ98-F1
#
_cell.length_a   1.000
_cell.length_b   1.000
_cell.length_c   1.000
_cell.angle_alpha   90.00
_cell.angle_beta   90.00
_cell.angle_gamma   90.00
#
_symmetry.space_group_name_H-M   'P 1'
#
loop_
_entity.id
_entity.type
_entity.pdbx_description
1 polymer ?
#
loop_
_entity_poly.entity_id
_entity_poly.type
_entity_poly.pdbx_seq_one_letter_code
_entity_poly.pdbx_strand_id
1 'polypeptide(L)'
;MPYFEALLDMEIQEDGRFAELAAAWISHAGRLAPESWDLLRRQESPLSDAYYSDQSAVLGPPDGRWASYRVVARPYSGRIRARPYSPEAHDEVLRALAGRPLEVKFQILELGAKGIPVSDGAHGLFLHVTADEDEPERVQFRAVSTIRGDECDIRRPDAAARWCDVLLEAASAADPSFGHLADDGKHGRRRLTARCGGAA
;
A
#
# COMPACT_ATOMS: atom_id res chain seq x y z
N MET A 1 -17.17 3.98 9.40
CA MET A 1 -15.76 4.00 9.80
C MET A 1 -15.03 4.91 8.83
N PRO A 2 -14.16 5.84 9.27
CA PRO A 2 -13.39 6.63 8.33
C PRO A 2 -12.57 5.68 7.44
N TYR A 3 -12.71 5.87 6.14
CA TYR A 3 -12.08 5.09 5.09
C TYR A 3 -11.46 6.11 4.16
N PHE A 4 -10.15 6.02 3.99
CA PHE A 4 -9.44 6.85 3.04
C PHE A 4 -8.88 6.01 1.92
N GLU A 5 -9.08 6.46 0.69
CA GLU A 5 -8.56 5.83 -0.50
C GLU A 5 -7.93 6.86 -1.44
N ALA A 6 -6.73 6.54 -1.89
CA ALA A 6 -6.02 7.25 -2.93
C ALA A 6 -5.72 6.31 -4.09
N LEU A 7 -5.86 6.82 -5.30
CA LEU A 7 -5.68 6.07 -6.53
C LEU A 7 -5.03 6.96 -7.60
N LEU A 8 -3.97 6.46 -8.21
CA LEU A 8 -3.27 7.08 -9.34
C LEU A 8 -3.19 6.04 -10.46
N ASP A 9 -3.85 6.33 -11.59
CA ASP A 9 -3.79 5.52 -12.80
C ASP A 9 -2.82 6.17 -13.79
N MET A 10 -1.99 5.35 -14.41
CA MET A 10 -0.84 5.81 -15.16
C MET A 10 -0.58 4.99 -16.40
N GLU A 11 0.09 5.62 -17.36
CA GLU A 11 0.73 4.95 -18.49
C GLU A 11 2.26 4.99 -18.33
N ILE A 12 2.89 3.84 -18.08
CA ILE A 12 4.34 3.70 -17.89
C ILE A 12 4.90 2.80 -18.99
N GLN A 13 5.61 3.37 -19.95
CA GLN A 13 6.14 2.62 -21.09
C GLN A 13 7.47 1.92 -20.77
N GLU A 14 8.25 2.44 -19.82
CA GLU A 14 9.60 1.95 -19.50
C GLU A 14 9.65 1.11 -18.20
N ASP A 15 10.22 -0.10 -18.27
CA ASP A 15 10.31 -1.01 -17.12
C ASP A 15 11.13 -0.44 -15.94
N GLY A 16 12.21 0.28 -16.23
CA GLY A 16 13.03 0.94 -15.21
C GLY A 16 12.25 1.97 -14.40
N ARG A 17 11.41 2.77 -15.08
CA ARG A 17 10.52 3.75 -14.43
C ARG A 17 9.42 3.08 -13.62
N PHE A 18 8.86 1.95 -14.10
CA PHE A 18 7.90 1.19 -13.31
C PHE A 18 8.49 0.74 -11.98
N ALA A 19 9.67 0.11 -12.01
CA ALA A 19 10.30 -0.43 -10.81
C ALA A 19 10.62 0.67 -9.79
N GLU A 20 11.13 1.81 -10.26
CA GLU A 20 11.42 2.98 -9.43
C GLU A 20 10.16 3.53 -8.75
N LEU A 21 9.10 3.78 -9.53
CA LEU A 21 7.84 4.36 -9.02
C LEU A 21 7.12 3.39 -8.07
N ALA A 22 7.09 2.11 -8.42
CA ALA A 22 6.52 1.06 -7.57
C ALA A 22 7.29 0.91 -6.25
N ALA A 23 8.62 0.97 -6.30
CA ALA A 23 9.44 0.90 -5.10
C ALA A 23 9.17 2.10 -4.19
N ALA A 24 9.20 3.32 -4.73
CA ALA A 24 8.90 4.54 -4.00
C ALA A 24 7.51 4.49 -3.34
N TRP A 25 6.50 4.04 -4.09
CA TRP A 25 5.14 3.91 -3.58
C TRP A 25 5.02 2.96 -2.39
N ILE A 26 5.60 1.75 -2.51
CA ILE A 26 5.58 0.76 -1.43
C ILE A 26 6.35 1.27 -0.21
N SER A 27 7.47 1.98 -0.41
CA SER A 27 8.25 2.59 0.66
C SER A 27 7.56 3.75 1.38
N HIS A 28 6.52 4.37 0.80
CA HIS A 28 5.74 5.41 1.48
C HIS A 28 4.94 4.92 2.69
N ALA A 29 4.83 3.60 2.91
CA ALA A 29 4.16 3.05 4.08
C ALA A 29 4.61 3.69 5.40
N GLY A 30 5.93 3.85 5.59
CA GLY A 30 6.50 4.44 6.80
C GLY A 30 6.21 5.94 6.97
N ARG A 31 5.83 6.66 5.91
CA ARG A 31 5.40 8.06 5.98
C ARG A 31 3.90 8.19 6.20
N LEU A 32 3.12 7.27 5.63
CA LEU A 32 1.66 7.28 5.72
C LEU A 32 1.15 6.77 7.07
N ALA A 33 1.86 5.80 7.67
CA ALA A 33 1.57 5.23 8.98
C ALA A 33 2.87 5.09 9.80
N PRO A 34 3.47 6.21 10.26
CA PRO A 34 4.75 6.22 10.94
C PRO A 34 4.78 5.51 12.31
N GLU A 35 3.73 5.64 13.12
CA GLU A 35 3.62 4.97 14.42
C GLU A 35 3.44 3.45 14.25
N SER A 36 2.56 3.04 13.34
CA SER A 36 2.35 1.63 12.98
C SER A 36 3.62 1.02 12.37
N TRP A 37 4.36 1.78 11.56
CA TRP A 37 5.64 1.38 11.02
C TRP A 37 6.72 1.23 12.10
N ASP A 38 6.79 2.18 13.03
CA ASP A 38 7.70 2.11 14.17
C ASP A 38 7.43 0.92 15.08
N LEU A 39 6.15 0.64 15.37
CA LEU A 39 5.75 -0.54 16.14
C LEU A 39 6.16 -1.83 15.43
N LEU A 40 5.90 -1.92 14.12
CA LEU A 40 6.29 -3.06 13.29
C LEU A 40 7.81 -3.30 13.35
N ARG A 41 8.63 -2.25 13.24
CA ARG A 41 10.10 -2.35 13.25
C ARG A 41 10.68 -2.73 14.62
N ARG A 42 9.98 -2.43 15.71
CA ARG A 42 10.41 -2.74 17.09
C ARG A 42 9.97 -4.12 17.57
N GLN A 43 9.01 -4.74 16.90
CA GLN A 43 8.54 -6.08 17.24
C GLN A 43 9.57 -7.13 16.82
N GLU A 44 9.89 -8.05 17.73
CA GLU A 44 10.66 -9.25 17.36
C GLU A 44 9.86 -10.06 16.32
N SER A 45 10.59 -10.60 15.34
CA SER A 45 10.09 -11.15 14.07
C SER A 45 8.75 -11.90 14.19
N PRO A 46 7.78 -11.67 13.29
CA PRO A 46 6.47 -12.30 13.37
C PRO A 46 6.55 -13.83 13.31
N LEU A 47 5.70 -14.49 14.11
CA LEU A 47 5.79 -15.91 14.46
C LEU A 47 5.43 -16.89 13.33
N SER A 48 4.95 -16.45 12.17
CA SER A 48 4.72 -17.39 11.05
C SER A 48 4.75 -16.76 9.66
N ASP A 49 5.21 -17.57 8.70
CA ASP A 49 4.87 -17.47 7.27
C ASP A 49 3.37 -17.79 7.11
N ALA A 50 2.50 -16.90 7.59
CA ALA A 50 1.07 -17.15 7.55
C ALA A 50 0.60 -17.21 6.10
N TYR A 51 0.36 -18.43 5.62
CA TYR A 51 -0.51 -18.67 4.48
C TYR A 51 -1.86 -18.07 4.83
N TYR A 52 -2.34 -17.19 3.95
CA TYR A 52 -3.60 -16.44 4.05
C TYR A 52 -4.87 -17.30 4.24
N SER A 53 -4.74 -18.63 4.30
CA SER A 53 -5.85 -19.58 4.37
C SER A 53 -6.36 -19.84 5.78
N ASP A 54 -5.61 -19.50 6.85
CA ASP A 54 -6.05 -19.74 8.21
C ASP A 54 -6.09 -18.45 9.03
N GLN A 55 -7.25 -17.79 9.03
CA GLN A 55 -7.51 -16.57 9.83
C GLN A 55 -7.37 -16.81 11.35
N SER A 56 -7.12 -18.06 11.78
CA SER A 56 -6.83 -18.39 13.17
C SER A 56 -5.35 -18.38 13.53
N ALA A 57 -4.43 -18.25 12.57
CA ALA A 57 -3.01 -18.22 12.83
C ALA A 57 -2.60 -16.94 13.56
N VAL A 58 -1.91 -17.07 14.70
CA VAL A 58 -1.30 -15.95 15.42
C VAL A 58 -0.18 -15.38 14.57
N LEU A 59 -0.30 -14.10 14.21
CA LEU A 59 0.61 -13.41 13.30
C LEU A 59 1.70 -12.64 14.03
N GLY A 60 1.44 -12.24 15.27
CA GLY A 60 2.34 -11.41 16.07
C GLY A 60 1.87 -11.25 17.51
N PRO A 61 2.49 -10.35 18.28
CA PRO A 61 2.10 -10.11 19.67
C PRO A 61 0.68 -9.53 19.77
N PRO A 62 -0.02 -9.76 20.89
CA PRO A 62 -1.27 -9.07 21.22
C PRO A 62 -1.18 -7.55 21.01
N ASP A 63 -2.21 -6.98 20.41
CA ASP A 63 -2.34 -5.54 20.14
C ASP A 63 -1.20 -4.94 19.28
N GLY A 64 -0.44 -5.81 18.61
CA GLY A 64 0.72 -5.46 17.81
C GLY A 64 0.39 -4.99 16.39
N ARG A 65 1.39 -5.12 15.52
CA ARG A 65 1.29 -4.87 14.08
C ARG A 65 1.79 -6.09 13.34
N TRP A 66 1.26 -6.32 12.15
CA TRP A 66 1.79 -7.33 11.26
C TRP A 66 1.81 -6.77 9.85
N ALA A 67 2.84 -7.12 9.09
CA ALA A 67 2.94 -6.68 7.72
C ALA A 67 3.38 -7.82 6.81
N SER A 68 2.97 -7.73 5.55
CA SER A 68 3.30 -8.73 4.55
C SER A 68 3.32 -8.13 3.14
N TYR A 69 4.07 -8.79 2.28
CA TYR A 69 4.02 -8.60 0.84
C TYR A 69 3.18 -9.69 0.20
N ARG A 70 2.47 -9.34 -0.87
CA ARG A 70 1.87 -10.25 -1.83
C ARG A 70 2.33 -9.83 -3.21
N VAL A 71 2.93 -10.75 -3.95
CA VAL A 71 3.42 -10.53 -5.32
C VAL A 71 2.78 -11.56 -6.25
N VAL A 72 2.18 -11.06 -7.32
CA VAL A 72 1.63 -11.86 -8.42
C VAL A 72 2.53 -11.63 -9.64
N ALA A 73 3.28 -12.66 -10.02
CA ALA A 73 4.20 -12.58 -11.15
C ALA A 73 3.45 -12.49 -12.50
N ARG A 74 4.11 -11.88 -13.49
CA ARG A 74 3.71 -11.90 -14.90
C ARG A 74 4.55 -12.94 -15.66
N PRO A 75 3.96 -13.75 -16.57
CA PRO A 75 2.53 -13.91 -16.80
C PRO A 75 1.83 -14.58 -15.60
N TYR A 76 0.50 -14.45 -15.51
CA TYR A 76 -0.24 -15.06 -14.41
C TYR A 76 -0.07 -16.59 -14.43
N SER A 77 0.52 -17.13 -13.37
CA SER A 77 0.79 -18.57 -13.24
C SER A 77 -0.07 -19.26 -12.18
N GLY A 78 -1.05 -18.56 -11.60
CA GLY A 78 -1.80 -19.02 -10.42
C GLY A 78 -0.99 -19.04 -9.12
N ARG A 79 0.32 -18.78 -9.18
CA ARG A 79 1.20 -18.73 -8.01
C ARG A 79 1.21 -17.33 -7.41
N ILE A 80 0.60 -17.21 -6.23
CA ILE A 80 0.65 -16.00 -5.42
C ILE A 80 1.77 -16.19 -4.39
N ARG A 81 2.77 -15.31 -4.37
CA ARG A 81 3.80 -15.31 -3.33
C ARG A 81 3.39 -14.33 -2.25
N ALA A 82 3.03 -14.84 -1.07
CA ALA A 82 2.85 -14.03 0.12
C ALA A 82 4.00 -14.29 1.08
N ARG A 83 4.52 -13.23 1.71
CA ARG A 83 5.60 -13.34 2.68
C ARG A 83 5.45 -12.28 3.77
N PRO A 84 5.70 -12.61 5.05
CA PRO A 84 5.81 -11.61 6.10
C PRO A 84 6.87 -10.55 5.78
N TYR A 85 6.67 -9.35 6.31
CA TYR A 85 7.68 -8.29 6.23
C TYR A 85 8.93 -8.67 7.03
N SER A 86 10.08 -8.54 6.39
CA SER A 86 11.39 -8.38 7.00
C SER A 86 12.19 -7.38 6.13
N PRO A 87 13.29 -6.79 6.63
CA PRO A 87 14.18 -5.98 5.80
C PRO A 87 14.65 -6.71 4.54
N GLU A 88 15.00 -7.99 4.65
CA GLU A 88 15.45 -8.81 3.53
C GLU A 88 14.32 -9.08 2.54
N ALA A 89 13.11 -9.35 3.03
CA ALA A 89 11.93 -9.53 2.19
C ALA A 89 11.55 -8.23 1.47
N HIS A 90 11.72 -7.07 2.11
CA HIS A 90 11.54 -5.77 1.47
C HIS A 90 12.50 -5.61 0.29
N ASP A 91 13.80 -5.81 0.50
CA ASP A 91 14.81 -5.69 -0.56
C ASP A 91 14.61 -6.70 -1.69
N GLU A 92 14.16 -7.92 -1.38
CA GLU A 92 13.82 -8.92 -2.39
C GLU A 92 12.61 -8.48 -3.23
N VAL A 93 11.54 -7.99 -2.60
CA VAL A 93 10.33 -7.53 -3.29
C VAL A 93 10.63 -6.30 -4.15
N LEU A 94 11.41 -5.34 -3.64
CA LEU A 94 11.80 -4.16 -4.42
C LEU A 94 12.58 -4.55 -5.69
N ARG A 95 13.49 -5.52 -5.59
CA ARG A 95 14.19 -6.06 -6.78
C ARG A 95 13.27 -6.80 -7.74
N ALA A 96 12.25 -7.50 -7.21
CA ALA A 96 11.28 -8.22 -8.03
C ALA A 96 10.40 -7.30 -8.89
N LEU A 97 10.28 -6.01 -8.54
CA LEU A 97 9.54 -5.02 -9.33
C LEU A 97 10.12 -4.81 -10.73
N ALA A 98 11.43 -5.02 -10.92
CA ALA A 98 12.06 -4.98 -12.24
C ALA A 98 11.49 -6.02 -13.21
N GLY A 99 10.85 -7.08 -12.71
CA GLY A 99 10.15 -8.09 -13.51
C GLY A 99 8.70 -7.73 -13.87
N ARG A 100 8.23 -6.51 -13.57
CA ARG A 100 6.88 -6.00 -13.88
C ARG A 100 5.74 -6.96 -13.47
N PRO A 101 5.67 -7.34 -12.19
CA PRO A 101 4.58 -8.17 -11.66
C PRO A 101 3.21 -7.56 -11.96
N LEU A 102 2.19 -8.42 -12.06
CA LEU A 102 0.79 -8.01 -12.22
C LEU A 102 0.25 -7.30 -10.99
N GLU A 103 0.71 -7.72 -9.80
CA GLU A 103 0.32 -7.11 -8.54
C GLU A 103 1.51 -7.16 -7.57
N VAL A 104 1.75 -6.04 -6.91
CA VAL A 104 2.47 -5.99 -5.64
C VAL A 104 1.60 -5.29 -4.63
N LYS A 105 1.30 -5.97 -3.54
CA LYS A 105 0.59 -5.43 -2.39
C LYS A 105 1.49 -5.50 -1.17
N PHE A 106 1.69 -4.36 -0.54
CA PHE A 106 2.19 -4.28 0.81
C PHE A 106 1.06 -3.89 1.76
N GLN A 107 1.02 -4.49 2.93
CA GLN A 107 0.00 -4.17 3.92
C GLN A 107 0.55 -4.19 5.32
N ILE A 108 0.00 -3.33 6.17
CA ILE A 108 0.20 -3.30 7.62
C ILE A 108 -1.17 -3.48 8.25
N LEU A 109 -1.31 -4.43 9.15
CA LEU A 109 -2.54 -4.75 9.87
C LEU A 109 -2.37 -4.48 11.38
N GLU A 110 -3.43 -3.97 11.99
CA GLU A 110 -3.59 -3.95 13.45
C GLU A 110 -3.99 -5.35 13.94
N LEU A 111 -3.28 -5.86 14.94
CA LEU A 111 -3.63 -7.11 15.60
C LEU A 111 -4.47 -6.83 16.85
N GLY A 112 -5.39 -7.73 17.19
CA GLY A 112 -6.12 -7.67 18.45
C GLY A 112 -5.39 -8.38 19.61
N ALA A 113 -6.08 -8.50 20.75
CA ALA A 113 -5.56 -9.09 21.99
C ALA A 113 -5.07 -10.56 21.89
N LYS A 114 -5.36 -11.25 20.78
CA LYS A 114 -4.89 -12.62 20.51
C LYS A 114 -3.75 -12.69 19.50
N GLY A 115 -3.24 -11.55 19.01
CA GLY A 115 -2.21 -11.52 17.97
C GLY A 115 -2.72 -11.93 16.57
N ILE A 116 -4.03 -11.82 16.35
CA ILE A 116 -4.70 -12.09 15.07
C ILE A 116 -5.38 -10.80 14.57
N PRO A 117 -5.63 -10.64 13.26
CA PRO A 117 -6.38 -9.49 12.74
C PRO A 117 -7.76 -9.38 13.39
N VAL A 118 -8.21 -8.15 13.64
CA VAL A 118 -9.51 -7.90 14.28
C VAL A 118 -10.65 -8.35 13.36
N SER A 119 -11.63 -9.07 13.92
CA SER A 119 -12.70 -9.72 13.15
C SER A 119 -13.76 -8.78 12.58
N ASP A 120 -13.81 -7.52 13.02
CA ASP A 120 -14.74 -6.50 12.52
C ASP A 120 -14.24 -5.78 11.25
N GLY A 121 -13.10 -6.21 10.72
CA GLY A 121 -12.50 -5.75 9.48
C GLY A 121 -10.98 -5.66 9.61
N ALA A 122 -10.26 -5.86 8.51
CA ALA A 122 -8.83 -5.65 8.50
C ALA A 122 -8.53 -4.14 8.64
N HIS A 123 -8.32 -3.68 9.88
CA HIS A 123 -7.79 -2.35 10.15
C HIS A 123 -6.33 -2.31 9.74
N GLY A 124 -5.99 -1.42 8.82
CA GLY A 124 -4.66 -1.43 8.25
C GLY A 124 -4.44 -0.38 7.18
N LEU A 125 -3.18 -0.29 6.78
CA LEU A 125 -2.75 0.44 5.59
C LEU A 125 -2.45 -0.60 4.51
N PHE A 126 -2.97 -0.37 3.32
CA PHE A 126 -2.75 -1.23 2.16
C PHE A 126 -2.22 -0.37 1.01
N LEU A 127 -1.04 -0.71 0.51
CA LEU A 127 -0.41 -0.10 -0.67
C LEU A 127 -0.35 -1.14 -1.77
N HIS A 128 -0.91 -0.81 -2.92
CA HIS A 128 -1.03 -1.69 -4.06
C HIS A 128 -0.44 -1.03 -5.29
N VAL A 129 0.25 -1.82 -6.09
CA VAL A 129 0.63 -1.52 -7.46
C VAL A 129 0.08 -2.66 -8.31
N THR A 130 -0.80 -2.35 -9.26
CA THR A 130 -1.38 -3.32 -10.18
C THR A 130 -1.12 -2.90 -11.61
N ALA A 131 -0.68 -3.83 -12.45
CA ALA A 131 -0.49 -3.62 -13.88
C ALA A 131 -1.41 -4.56 -14.65
N ASP A 132 -2.00 -4.08 -15.74
CA ASP A 132 -2.85 -4.91 -16.59
C ASP A 132 -2.02 -5.97 -17.34
N GLU A 133 -2.55 -7.18 -17.50
CA GLU A 133 -1.83 -8.27 -18.15
C GLU A 133 -1.68 -8.02 -19.66
N ASP A 134 -2.75 -7.53 -20.31
CA ASP A 134 -2.82 -7.26 -21.74
C ASP A 134 -2.25 -5.87 -22.09
N GLU A 135 -2.39 -4.89 -21.19
CA GLU A 135 -1.88 -3.52 -21.32
C GLU A 135 -0.86 -3.20 -20.20
N PRO A 136 0.35 -3.81 -20.19
CA PRO A 136 1.35 -3.65 -19.13
C PRO A 136 1.68 -2.20 -18.73
N GLU A 137 1.60 -1.29 -19.70
CA GLU A 137 1.81 0.15 -19.53
C GLU A 137 0.75 0.79 -18.64
N ARG A 138 -0.44 0.22 -18.55
CA ARG A 138 -1.48 0.69 -17.64
C ARG A 138 -1.23 0.16 -16.24
N VAL A 139 -0.85 1.08 -15.36
CA VAL A 139 -0.49 0.79 -13.97
C VAL A 139 -1.33 1.63 -13.04
N GLN A 140 -1.84 1.00 -11.99
CA GLN A 140 -2.58 1.65 -10.92
C GLN A 140 -1.81 1.55 -9.61
N PHE A 141 -1.62 2.69 -8.97
CA PHE A 141 -1.10 2.83 -7.62
C PHE A 141 -2.26 3.17 -6.71
N ARG A 142 -2.48 2.34 -5.69
CA ARG A 142 -3.62 2.48 -4.79
C ARG A 142 -3.16 2.41 -3.34
N ALA A 143 -3.69 3.29 -2.51
CA ALA A 143 -3.51 3.28 -1.07
C ALA A 143 -4.87 3.29 -0.39
N VAL A 144 -5.05 2.42 0.59
CA VAL A 144 -6.26 2.35 1.41
C VAL A 144 -5.86 2.37 2.87
N SER A 145 -6.47 3.23 3.67
CA SER A 145 -6.29 3.21 5.12
C SER A 145 -7.62 3.05 5.84
N THR A 146 -7.60 2.09 6.76
CA THR A 146 -8.65 1.76 7.73
C THR A 146 -8.10 1.69 9.15
N ILE A 147 -6.85 2.15 9.35
CA ILE A 147 -6.19 2.23 10.67
C ILE A 147 -7.01 3.10 11.61
N ARG A 148 -7.20 2.64 12.84
CA ARG A 148 -7.93 3.39 13.87
C ARG A 148 -7.04 4.48 14.49
N GLY A 149 -7.68 5.53 14.99
CA GLY A 149 -7.01 6.62 15.70
C GLY A 149 -6.49 7.73 14.80
N ASP A 150 -5.65 8.59 15.37
CA ASP A 150 -5.23 9.86 14.75
C ASP A 150 -4.20 9.68 13.62
N GLU A 151 -3.46 8.57 13.60
CA GLU A 151 -2.31 8.36 12.71
C GLU A 151 -2.65 8.49 11.22
N CYS A 152 -3.79 7.94 10.79
CA CYS A 152 -4.24 7.97 9.40
C CYS A 152 -5.57 8.70 9.21
N ASP A 153 -6.10 9.37 10.25
CA ASP A 153 -7.34 10.13 10.12
C ASP A 153 -7.09 11.45 9.37
N ILE A 154 -7.44 11.48 8.09
CA ILE A 154 -7.24 12.65 7.22
C ILE A 154 -8.02 13.90 7.64
N ARG A 155 -8.92 13.80 8.64
CA ARG A 155 -9.56 14.97 9.25
C ARG A 155 -8.61 15.71 10.20
N ARG A 156 -7.49 15.09 10.57
CA ARG A 156 -6.43 15.67 11.38
C ARG A 156 -5.41 16.37 10.46
N PRO A 157 -4.99 17.61 10.76
CA PRO A 157 -4.08 18.36 9.89
C PRO A 157 -2.77 17.63 9.56
N ASP A 158 -2.14 17.00 10.56
CA ASP A 158 -0.84 16.36 10.37
C ASP A 158 -0.93 15.11 9.47
N ALA A 159 -2.00 14.32 9.63
CA ALA A 159 -2.25 13.17 8.77
C ALA A 159 -2.59 13.63 7.34
N ALA A 160 -3.46 14.63 7.20
CA ALA A 160 -3.80 15.22 5.90
C ALA A 160 -2.56 15.74 5.17
N ALA A 161 -1.65 16.43 5.87
CA ALA A 161 -0.40 16.94 5.31
C ALA A 161 0.50 15.80 4.82
N ARG A 162 0.75 14.77 5.64
CA ARG A 162 1.56 13.60 5.22
C ARG A 162 0.99 12.90 3.99
N TRP A 163 -0.31 12.68 3.96
CA TRP A 163 -0.99 12.11 2.81
C TRP A 163 -0.85 13.00 1.58
N CYS A 164 -1.09 14.30 1.72
CA CYS A 164 -0.95 15.26 0.63
C CYS A 164 0.47 15.26 0.05
N ASP A 165 1.49 15.32 0.91
CA ASP A 165 2.91 15.34 0.49
C ASP A 165 3.27 14.07 -0.29
N VAL A 166 2.92 12.89 0.23
CA VAL A 166 3.16 11.60 -0.44
C VAL A 166 2.46 11.54 -1.80
N LEU A 167 1.22 12.01 -1.88
CA LEU A 167 0.44 11.95 -3.12
C LEU A 167 0.92 12.97 -4.15
N LEU A 168 1.36 14.15 -3.73
CA LEU A 168 1.96 15.15 -4.61
C LEU A 168 3.32 14.68 -5.14
N GLU A 169 4.14 14.07 -4.29
CA GLU A 169 5.42 13.49 -4.68
C GLU A 169 5.23 12.35 -5.68
N ALA A 170 4.31 11.43 -5.39
CA ALA A 170 3.95 10.36 -6.31
C ALA A 170 3.42 10.93 -7.63
N ALA A 171 2.44 11.84 -7.62
CA ALA A 171 1.92 12.44 -8.84
C ALA A 171 3.01 13.18 -9.66
N SER A 172 3.94 13.87 -9.01
CA SER A 172 5.02 14.59 -9.69
C SER A 172 6.06 13.66 -10.30
N ALA A 173 6.41 12.55 -9.66
CA ALA A 173 7.37 11.59 -10.18
C ALA A 173 6.79 10.75 -11.33
N ALA A 174 5.48 10.55 -11.27
CA ALA A 174 4.80 9.56 -12.07
C ALA A 174 4.18 10.14 -13.35
N ASP A 175 3.85 11.44 -13.40
CA ASP A 175 3.12 12.08 -14.52
C ASP A 175 1.83 11.31 -14.90
N PRO A 176 0.84 11.26 -14.00
CA PRO A 176 -0.29 10.37 -14.12
C PRO A 176 -1.22 10.76 -15.28
N SER A 177 -1.63 9.78 -16.08
CA SER A 177 -2.71 9.94 -17.05
C SER A 177 -4.03 10.28 -16.35
N PHE A 178 -4.22 9.82 -15.11
CA PHE A 178 -5.43 10.04 -14.32
C PHE A 178 -5.20 9.86 -12.80
N GLY A 179 -5.83 10.69 -11.95
CA GLY A 179 -5.63 10.63 -10.49
C GLY A 179 -6.88 10.98 -9.68
N HIS A 180 -7.09 10.29 -8.56
CA HIS A 180 -8.32 10.31 -7.75
C HIS A 180 -8.06 10.12 -6.26
N LEU A 181 -8.61 11.00 -5.42
CA LEU A 181 -8.71 10.80 -3.97
C LEU A 181 -10.18 10.67 -3.56
N ALA A 182 -10.48 9.75 -2.65
CA ALA A 182 -11.79 9.56 -2.07
C ALA A 182 -11.68 9.46 -0.54
N ASP A 183 -12.40 10.34 0.16
CA ASP A 183 -12.67 10.25 1.59
C ASP A 183 -14.12 9.86 1.77
N ASP A 184 -14.35 8.66 2.31
CA ASP A 184 -15.63 8.02 2.61
C ASP A 184 -16.71 7.96 1.49
N GLY A 185 -17.40 6.82 1.42
CA GLY A 185 -18.49 6.59 0.45
C GLY A 185 -19.77 7.41 0.68
N LYS A 186 -19.78 8.42 1.56
CA LYS A 186 -20.98 9.18 1.97
C LYS A 186 -20.85 10.70 1.80
N HIS A 187 -19.64 11.24 1.69
CA HIS A 187 -19.40 12.67 1.54
C HIS A 187 -18.67 12.95 0.23
N GLY A 188 -19.48 13.11 -0.83
CA GLY A 188 -19.16 13.77 -2.10
C GLY A 188 -17.70 13.68 -2.55
N ARG A 189 -17.43 12.73 -3.47
CA ARG A 189 -16.17 12.59 -4.24
C ARG A 189 -15.50 13.95 -4.46
N ARG A 190 -14.49 14.28 -3.66
CA ARG A 190 -13.63 15.43 -3.97
C ARG A 190 -12.62 14.97 -4.99
N ARG A 191 -12.95 15.17 -6.26
CA ARG A 191 -11.99 15.02 -7.35
C ARG A 191 -10.87 16.03 -7.12
N LEU A 192 -9.74 15.59 -6.58
CA LEU A 192 -8.49 16.28 -6.84
C LEU A 192 -8.16 16.01 -8.30
N THR A 193 -8.61 16.91 -9.18
CA THR A 193 -7.96 17.09 -10.47
C THR A 193 -6.58 17.65 -10.17
N ALA A 194 -5.60 16.77 -9.99
CA ALA A 194 -4.24 17.10 -10.39
C ALA A 194 -4.27 17.19 -11.92
N ARG A 195 -4.76 18.32 -12.45
CA ARG A 195 -4.38 18.72 -13.80
C ARG A 195 -2.94 19.17 -13.66
N CYS A 196 -1.99 18.32 -14.02
CA CYS A 196 -0.69 18.77 -14.49
C CYS A 196 -0.97 19.53 -15.79
N GLY A 197 -1.34 20.80 -15.63
CA GLY A 197 -1.40 21.72 -16.75
C GLY A 197 0.01 21.82 -17.29
N GLY A 198 0.26 21.18 -18.44
CA GLY A 198 1.21 21.72 -19.38
C GLY A 198 0.79 23.15 -19.68
N ALA A 199 1.53 24.11 -19.13
CA ALA A 199 1.56 25.45 -19.65
C ALA A 199 2.76 25.53 -20.58
N ALA A 200 2.42 25.73 -21.85
CA ALA A 200 3.30 26.11 -22.94
C ALA A 200 4.07 27.42 -22.66
#